data_AF-A0A967ZCN8-F1
#
_entry.id   AF-A0A967ZCN8-F1
#
_cell.length_a   1.000
_cell.length_b   1.000
_cell.length_c   1.000
_cell.angle_alpha   90.00
_cell.angle_beta   90.00
_cell.angle_gamma   90.00
#
_symmetry.space_group_name_H-M   'P 1'
#
loop_
_entity.id
_entity.type
_entity.pdbx_description
1 polymer ?
#
loop_
_entity_poly.entity_id
_entity_poly.type
_entity_poly.pdbx_seq_one_letter_code
_entity_poly.pdbx_strand_id
1 'polypeptide(L)'
;GGASGAVDLVTNTRNITTSVFVDDQQILVLGGLIDDQLIETEQRVPFLGRVPGLGWLFRARTTERVRSNLMVFIRPTILRDNIQSSFETNTKYNYIRDLQLQQAEEPVQLMRDEVRPILPEIPGQPAPDSENPGE
;
A
#
# COMPACT_ATOMS: atom_id res chain seq x y z
N GLY A 1 -32.86 -23.72 -20.69
CA GLY A 1 -31.96 -22.55 -20.63
C GLY A 1 -32.08 -21.91 -19.27
N GLY A 2 -30.98 -21.44 -18.68
CA GLY A 2 -30.99 -20.67 -17.44
C GLY A 2 -29.78 -20.88 -16.52
N ALA A 3 -28.67 -20.22 -16.86
CA ALA A 3 -27.60 -19.71 -15.99
C ALA A 3 -26.97 -20.61 -14.91
N SER A 4 -25.93 -21.37 -15.29
CA SER A 4 -24.79 -21.69 -14.42
C SER A 4 -23.77 -20.54 -14.53
N GLY A 5 -23.90 -19.53 -13.70
CA GLY A 5 -23.14 -18.27 -13.83
C GLY A 5 -23.07 -17.48 -12.54
N ALA A 6 -22.70 -18.13 -11.44
CA ALA A 6 -21.97 -17.45 -10.37
C ALA A 6 -20.49 -17.74 -10.68
N VAL A 7 -19.76 -16.86 -11.37
CA VAL A 7 -18.91 -15.83 -10.73
C VAL A 7 -18.54 -16.20 -9.29
N ASP A 8 -17.84 -17.33 -9.14
CA ASP A 8 -17.03 -17.56 -7.95
C ASP A 8 -15.98 -16.43 -7.90
N LEU A 9 -16.06 -15.61 -6.85
CA LEU A 9 -15.21 -14.44 -6.68
C LEU A 9 -13.76 -14.93 -6.53
N VAL A 10 -12.98 -14.92 -7.61
CA VAL A 10 -11.55 -15.25 -7.55
C VAL A 10 -10.86 -14.19 -6.69
N THR A 11 -10.67 -14.48 -5.41
CA THR A 11 -10.00 -13.61 -4.45
C THR A 11 -8.55 -14.07 -4.31
N ASN A 12 -7.61 -13.25 -4.78
CA ASN A 12 -6.18 -13.52 -4.61
C ASN A 12 -5.77 -13.18 -3.17
N THR A 13 -5.92 -14.15 -2.26
CA THR A 13 -5.54 -14.00 -0.85
C THR A 13 -4.10 -14.44 -0.64
N ARG A 14 -3.23 -13.52 -0.19
CA ARG A 14 -1.86 -13.82 0.23
C ARG A 14 -1.82 -13.87 1.76
N ASN A 15 -1.92 -15.06 2.35
CA ASN A 15 -1.86 -15.26 3.80
C ASN A 15 -0.50 -15.86 4.21
N ILE A 16 0.10 -15.32 5.28
CA ILE A 16 1.38 -15.80 5.86
C ILE A 16 1.18 -15.91 7.37
N THR A 17 1.32 -17.12 7.93
CA THR A 17 1.27 -17.39 9.37
C THR A 17 2.65 -17.85 9.83
N THR A 18 3.35 -17.02 10.61
CA THR A 18 4.69 -17.32 11.13
C THR A 18 4.78 -16.98 12.61
N SER A 19 5.54 -17.79 13.37
CA SER A 19 5.89 -17.51 14.76
C SER A 19 7.35 -17.13 14.82
N VAL A 20 7.64 -15.90 15.25
CA VAL A 20 9.01 -15.35 15.29
C VAL A 20 9.34 -14.81 16.68
N PHE A 21 10.60 -14.98 17.11
CA PHE A 21 11.15 -14.30 18.27
C PHE A 21 11.87 -13.04 17.79
N VAL A 22 11.50 -11.89 18.34
CA VAL A 22 11.99 -10.57 17.92
C VAL A 22 12.36 -9.74 19.13
N ASP A 23 13.45 -9.00 19.01
CA ASP A 23 13.88 -8.03 20.01
C ASP A 23 13.01 -6.75 19.92
N ASP A 24 12.91 -6.05 21.04
CA ASP A 24 12.16 -4.79 21.12
C ASP A 24 12.71 -3.73 20.15
N GLN A 25 11.81 -3.01 19.47
CA GLN A 25 12.09 -1.89 18.55
C GLN A 25 12.91 -2.21 17.29
N GLN A 26 13.31 -3.46 17.06
CA GLN A 26 14.01 -3.86 15.84
C GLN A 26 13.03 -4.16 14.70
N ILE A 27 13.39 -3.81 13.46
CA ILE A 27 12.60 -4.21 12.29
C ILE A 27 13.03 -5.61 11.86
N LEU A 28 12.07 -6.53 11.78
CA LEU A 28 12.25 -7.85 11.20
C LEU A 28 11.46 -8.00 9.90
N VAL A 29 12.04 -8.70 8.92
CA VAL A 29 11.33 -9.15 7.70
C VAL A 29 10.63 -10.47 8.00
N LEU A 30 9.29 -10.47 7.98
CA LEU A 30 8.49 -11.69 8.19
C LEU A 30 8.46 -12.59 6.96
N GLY A 31 8.58 -11.98 5.78
CA GLY A 31 8.57 -12.69 4.51
C GLY A 31 8.37 -11.73 3.34
N GLY A 32 8.35 -12.30 2.14
CA GLY A 32 8.11 -11.57 0.92
C GLY A 32 7.87 -12.51 -0.25
N LEU A 33 7.29 -11.98 -1.32
CA LEU A 33 7.07 -12.68 -2.58
C LEU A 33 7.72 -11.85 -3.69
N ILE A 34 8.64 -12.46 -4.41
CA ILE A 34 9.15 -11.93 -5.68
C ILE A 34 8.59 -12.84 -6.76
N ASP A 35 7.75 -12.29 -7.62
CA ASP A 35 7.17 -12.98 -8.76
C ASP A 35 7.68 -12.34 -10.06
N ASP A 36 8.04 -13.17 -11.02
CA ASP A 36 8.65 -12.77 -12.28
C ASP A 36 8.04 -13.60 -13.42
N GLN A 37 7.17 -12.97 -14.19
CA GLN A 37 6.42 -13.59 -15.27
C GLN A 37 6.90 -13.06 -16.62
N LEU A 38 7.26 -13.99 -17.52
CA LEU A 38 7.58 -13.69 -18.92
C LEU A 38 6.45 -14.22 -19.80
N ILE A 39 5.72 -13.32 -20.45
CA ILE A 39 4.60 -13.64 -21.33
C ILE A 39 5.06 -13.38 -22.77
N GLU A 40 5.25 -14.45 -23.55
CA GLU A 40 5.50 -14.36 -24.99
C GLU A 40 4.23 -14.70 -25.77
N THR A 41 3.70 -13.72 -26.51
CA THR A 41 2.58 -13.90 -27.42
C THR A 41 3.08 -13.74 -28.85
N GLU A 42 2.93 -14.78 -29.68
CA GLU A 42 3.25 -14.71 -31.11
C GLU A 42 1.99 -14.95 -31.94
N GLN A 43 1.62 -13.97 -32.75
CA GLN A 43 0.56 -14.06 -33.75
C GLN A 43 1.19 -14.08 -35.13
N ARG A 44 0.80 -15.02 -36.00
CA ARG A 44 1.34 -15.12 -37.36
C ARG A 44 0.29 -15.61 -38.35
N VAL A 45 0.38 -15.13 -39.59
CA VAL A 45 -0.44 -15.63 -40.69
C VAL A 45 0.03 -17.06 -41.05
N PRO A 46 -0.86 -18.07 -41.07
CA PRO A 46 -0.50 -19.41 -41.50
C PRO A 46 0.04 -19.39 -42.94
N PHE A 47 1.10 -20.16 -43.20
CA PHE A 47 1.90 -20.18 -44.44
C PHE A 47 2.86 -18.98 -44.63
N LEU A 48 2.35 -17.75 -44.72
CA LEU A 48 3.16 -16.56 -45.03
C LEU A 48 4.13 -16.17 -43.90
N GLY A 49 3.75 -16.40 -42.63
CA GLY A 49 4.60 -16.09 -41.48
C GLY A 49 5.84 -16.99 -41.33
N ARG A 50 5.97 -18.06 -42.14
CA ARG A 50 7.13 -18.99 -42.11
C ARG A 50 8.13 -18.75 -43.26
N VAL A 51 7.87 -17.80 -44.15
CA VAL A 51 8.73 -17.53 -45.31
C VAL A 51 10.05 -16.89 -44.84
N PRO A 52 11.22 -17.49 -45.10
CA PRO A 52 12.50 -16.87 -44.78
C PRO A 52 12.67 -15.56 -45.57
N GLY A 53 13.18 -14.52 -44.92
CA GLY A 53 13.35 -13.17 -45.49
C GLY A 53 12.14 -12.24 -45.32
N LEU A 54 10.92 -12.70 -45.63
CA LEU A 54 9.71 -11.86 -45.60
C LEU A 54 8.73 -12.15 -44.45
N GLY A 55 8.89 -13.26 -43.73
CA GLY A 55 7.95 -13.70 -42.69
C GLY A 55 7.81 -12.72 -41.51
N TRP A 56 8.71 -11.75 -41.36
CA TRP A 56 8.64 -10.73 -40.31
C TRP A 56 7.54 -9.69 -40.53
N LEU A 57 7.10 -9.43 -41.77
CA LEU A 57 5.94 -8.56 -42.07
C LEU A 57 4.60 -9.21 -41.70
N PHE A 58 4.58 -10.53 -41.58
CA PHE A 58 3.35 -11.33 -41.40
C PHE A 58 3.28 -12.01 -40.02
N ARG A 59 4.13 -11.58 -39.08
CA ARG A 59 4.13 -12.02 -37.69
C ARG A 59 4.21 -10.82 -36.75
N ALA A 60 3.47 -10.87 -35.66
CA ALA A 60 3.55 -9.95 -34.54
C ALA A 60 3.97 -10.76 -33.31
N ARG A 61 5.02 -10.30 -32.62
CA ARG A 61 5.46 -10.89 -31.35
C ARG A 61 5.38 -9.81 -30.28
N THR A 62 4.70 -10.12 -29.20
CA THR A 62 4.64 -9.30 -27.99
C THR A 62 5.34 -10.06 -26.88
N THR A 63 6.36 -9.45 -26.29
CA THR A 63 7.03 -9.97 -25.11
C THR A 63 6.75 -9.01 -23.96
N GLU A 64 6.10 -9.51 -22.93
CA GLU A 64 5.80 -8.75 -21.71
C GLU A 64 6.50 -9.41 -20.52
N ARG A 65 7.09 -8.59 -19.66
CA ARG A 65 7.80 -9.03 -18.47
C ARG A 65 7.22 -8.30 -17.26
N VAL A 66 6.53 -9.05 -16.40
CA VAL A 66 5.89 -8.50 -15.20
C VAL A 66 6.67 -8.96 -13.98
N ARG A 67 7.17 -8.01 -13.18
CA ARG A 67 7.85 -8.30 -11.92
C ARG A 67 7.08 -7.69 -10.74
N SER A 68 6.69 -8.53 -9.79
CA SER A 68 5.99 -8.12 -8.57
C SER A 68 6.86 -8.39 -7.35
N ASN A 69 7.09 -7.37 -6.51
CA ASN A 69 7.83 -7.51 -5.25
C ASN A 69 6.92 -7.15 -4.09
N LEU A 70 6.77 -8.05 -3.14
CA LEU A 70 6.05 -7.85 -1.88
C LEU A 70 7.01 -8.17 -0.73
N MET A 71 7.07 -7.29 0.26
CA MET A 71 7.81 -7.51 1.50
C MET A 71 6.93 -7.13 2.69
N VAL A 72 6.98 -7.91 3.76
CA VAL A 72 6.24 -7.66 4.99
C VAL A 72 7.22 -7.46 6.13
N PHE A 73 7.16 -6.27 6.73
CA PHE A 73 8.01 -5.87 7.84
C PHE A 73 7.17 -5.73 9.11
N ILE A 74 7.76 -6.07 10.25
CA ILE A 74 7.18 -5.80 11.56
C ILE A 74 8.22 -5.16 12.47
N ARG A 75 7.78 -4.21 13.30
CA ARG A 75 8.55 -3.63 14.39
C ARG A 75 7.75 -3.76 15.68
N PRO A 76 8.08 -4.70 16.58
CA PRO A 76 7.42 -4.78 17.88
C PRO A 76 7.85 -3.61 18.77
N THR A 77 6.98 -3.22 19.70
CA THR A 77 7.30 -2.25 20.75
C THR A 77 6.70 -2.74 22.06
N ILE A 78 7.55 -2.97 23.06
CA ILE A 78 7.16 -3.43 24.39
C ILE A 78 6.89 -2.22 25.27
N LEU A 79 5.61 -1.97 25.56
CA LEU A 79 5.19 -0.94 26.51
C LEU A 79 5.25 -1.52 27.92
N ARG A 80 6.22 -1.07 28.74
CA ARG A 80 6.40 -1.58 30.12
C ARG A 80 5.68 -0.72 31.15
N ASP A 81 5.63 0.59 30.91
CA ASP A 81 5.06 1.56 31.84
C ASP A 81 3.86 2.29 31.23
N ASN A 82 2.88 2.63 32.07
CA ASN A 82 1.73 3.45 31.67
C ASN A 82 2.15 4.82 31.12
N ILE A 83 3.24 5.39 31.65
CA ILE A 83 3.82 6.66 31.18
C ILE A 83 4.31 6.52 29.73
N GLN A 84 5.02 5.44 29.40
CA GLN A 84 5.50 5.19 28.03
C GLN A 84 4.33 4.99 27.05
N SER A 85 3.30 4.22 27.47
CA SER A 85 2.10 4.04 26.65
C SER A 85 1.37 5.36 26.39
N SER A 86 1.34 6.28 27.36
CA SER A 86 0.72 7.59 27.19
C SER A 86 1.51 8.48 26.24
N PHE A 87 2.85 8.46 26.29
CA PHE A 87 3.70 9.25 25.40
C PHE A 87 3.57 8.83 23.93
N GLU A 88 3.62 7.53 23.66
CA GLU A 88 3.46 6.97 22.31
C GLU A 88 2.06 7.26 21.73
N THR A 89 1.03 7.21 22.58
CA THR A 89 -0.35 7.53 22.19
C THR A 89 -0.50 9.01 21.87
N ASN A 90 0.01 9.89 22.74
CA ASN A 90 -0.07 11.33 22.57
C ASN A 90 0.63 11.79 21.29
N THR A 91 1.78 11.20 20.97
CA THR A 91 2.54 11.51 19.76
C THR A 91 1.74 11.18 18.48
N LYS A 92 1.21 9.96 18.40
CA LYS A 92 0.40 9.54 17.24
C LYS A 92 -0.92 10.31 17.14
N TYR A 93 -1.53 10.61 18.28
CA TYR A 93 -2.76 11.41 18.35
C TYR A 93 -2.55 12.82 17.80
N ASN A 94 -1.50 13.50 18.28
CA ASN A 94 -1.15 14.84 17.83
C ASN A 94 -0.80 14.88 16.33
N TYR A 95 -0.10 13.85 15.83
CA TYR A 95 0.18 13.72 14.40
C TYR A 95 -1.09 13.68 13.54
N ILE A 96 -2.09 12.87 13.90
CA ILE A 96 -3.35 12.80 13.15
C ILE A 96 -4.14 14.10 13.27
N ARG A 97 -4.14 14.72 14.45
CA ARG A 97 -4.82 15.99 14.69
C ARG A 97 -4.24 17.11 13.83
N ASP A 98 -2.92 17.21 13.70
CA ASP A 98 -2.25 18.20 12.85
C ASP A 98 -2.65 18.03 11.38
N LEU A 99 -2.66 16.80 10.87
CA LEU A 99 -3.14 16.51 9.52
C LEU A 99 -4.61 16.94 9.29
N GLN A 100 -5.47 16.76 10.30
CA GLN A 100 -6.87 17.21 10.22
C GLN A 100 -7.00 18.73 10.22
N LEU A 101 -6.17 19.43 10.99
CA LEU A 101 -6.15 20.90 11.00
C LEU A 101 -5.74 21.45 9.64
N GLN A 102 -4.66 20.91 9.05
CA GLN A 102 -4.23 21.28 7.70
C GLN A 102 -5.32 21.06 6.64
N GLN A 103 -6.07 19.95 6.75
CA GLN A 103 -7.18 19.65 5.83
C GLN A 103 -8.47 20.43 6.11
N ALA A 104 -8.67 20.89 7.35
CA ALA A 104 -9.81 21.70 7.74
C ALA A 104 -9.75 23.11 7.14
N GLU A 105 -8.56 23.60 6.79
CA GLU A 105 -8.37 24.87 6.09
C GLU A 105 -8.80 24.79 4.61
N GLU A 106 -8.85 23.59 4.00
CA GLU A 106 -9.29 23.42 2.62
C GLU A 106 -10.81 23.21 2.51
N PRO A 107 -11.55 24.15 1.88
CA PRO A 107 -12.99 24.05 1.74
C PRO A 107 -13.37 22.84 0.88
N VAL A 108 -14.30 22.01 1.36
CA VAL A 108 -14.83 20.88 0.59
C VAL A 108 -15.61 21.44 -0.60
N GLN A 109 -15.09 21.24 -1.81
CA GLN A 109 -15.54 21.92 -3.04
C GLN A 109 -17.02 21.70 -3.40
N LEU A 110 -17.71 20.74 -2.78
CA LEU A 110 -19.11 20.38 -3.07
C LEU A 110 -20.04 20.42 -1.84
N MET A 111 -19.52 20.72 -0.64
CA MET A 111 -20.27 20.75 0.62
C MET A 111 -19.87 22.01 1.38
N ARG A 112 -20.55 23.13 1.06
CA ARG A 112 -20.17 24.48 1.51
C ARG A 112 -20.31 24.71 3.02
N ASP A 113 -21.12 23.90 3.70
CA ASP A 113 -21.49 24.08 5.11
C ASP A 113 -21.06 22.90 6.02
N GLU A 114 -20.21 21.98 5.54
CA GLU A 114 -19.73 20.86 6.36
C GLU A 114 -18.44 21.20 7.10
N VAL A 115 -18.52 21.16 8.44
CA VAL A 115 -17.35 21.26 9.32
C VAL A 115 -16.72 19.88 9.42
N ARG A 116 -15.45 19.74 9.00
CA ARG A 116 -14.72 18.48 9.14
C ARG A 116 -14.52 18.16 10.62
N PRO A 117 -14.76 16.92 11.07
CA PRO A 117 -14.53 16.55 12.46
C PRO A 117 -13.02 16.61 12.75
N ILE A 118 -12.65 17.42 13.73
CA ILE A 118 -11.27 17.52 14.25
C ILE A 118 -11.17 16.84 15.61
N LEU A 119 -10.05 16.17 15.87
CA LEU A 119 -9.75 15.58 17.16
C LEU A 119 -9.59 16.67 18.24
N PRO A 120 -10.16 16.48 19.45
CA PRO A 120 -10.00 17.43 20.56
C PRO A 120 -8.57 17.52 21.07
N GLU A 121 -8.28 18.51 21.92
CA GLU A 121 -6.98 18.62 22.60
C GLU A 121 -6.86 17.62 23.74
N ILE A 122 -5.69 17.02 23.92
CA ILE A 122 -5.37 16.25 25.12
C ILE A 122 -4.98 17.24 26.22
N PRO A 123 -5.72 17.30 27.35
CA PRO A 123 -5.42 18.24 28.43
C PRO A 123 -4.03 17.99 29.03
N GLY A 124 -3.25 19.06 29.25
CA GLY A 124 -1.94 19.00 29.92
C GLY A 124 -0.72 18.74 29.03
N GLN A 125 -0.89 18.73 27.71
CA GLN A 125 0.20 18.63 26.74
C GLN A 125 0.43 19.99 26.06
N PRO A 126 1.66 20.55 26.05
CA PRO A 126 1.96 21.72 25.22
C PRO A 126 1.72 21.38 23.74
N ALA A 127 1.17 22.33 22.98
CA ALA A 127 0.99 22.17 21.53
C ALA A 127 2.33 21.72 20.90
N PRO A 128 2.31 20.85 19.88
CA PRO A 128 3.53 20.49 19.18
C PRO A 128 4.20 21.79 18.73
N ASP A 129 5.45 21.98 19.13
CA ASP A 129 6.20 23.18 18.81
C ASP A 129 6.09 23.42 17.31
N SER A 130 5.49 24.55 16.93
CA SER A 130 5.64 25.07 15.58
C SER A 130 7.10 25.48 15.44
N GLU A 131 7.98 24.52 15.20
CA GLU A 131 9.34 24.78 14.74
C GLU A 131 9.20 25.55 13.42
N ASN A 132 9.29 26.87 13.54
CA ASN A 132 9.39 27.79 12.44
C ASN A 132 10.62 27.39 11.60
N PRO A 133 10.48 26.89 10.36
CA PRO A 133 11.63 26.61 9.52
C PRO A 133 12.09 27.95 8.94
N GLY A 134 12.82 28.73 9.73
CA GLY A 134 13.28 30.05 9.33
C GLY A 134 13.99 30.84 10.42
N GLU A 135 15.24 30.45 10.70
CA GLU A 135 16.41 31.34 10.78
C GLU A 135 17.62 30.66 10.13
#